data_AF-A0A7W0H984-F1
#
_entry.id   AF-A0A7W0H984-F1
#
_cell.length_a   1.000
_cell.length_b   1.000
_cell.length_c   1.000
_cell.angle_alpha   90.00
_cell.angle_beta   90.00
_cell.angle_gamma   90.00
#
_symmetry.space_group_name_H-M   'P 1'
#
loop_
_entity.id
_entity.type
_entity.pdbx_description
1 polymer ?
#
loop_
_entity_poly.entity_id
_entity_poly.type
_entity_poly.pdbx_seq_one_letter_code
_entity_poly.pdbx_strand_id
1 'polypeptide(L)'
;PGSMLRYPETLSARYTRGGCPVYDEDATWAFSTALPIINGAVAAGVERSGLRNVALLDISTVLDGHRLCETGVSQVAQGGRPSWQQPGASGRLEWVNRLSLGRQPWGVEESWHPNHWGVAAIRGCILQAIRGEPLALARCTSARDKLHVRWVR
;
A
#
# COMPACT_ATOMS: atom_id res chain seq x y z
N PRO A 1 -6.27 -10.82 0.98
CA PRO A 1 -6.59 -10.11 -0.27
C PRO A 1 -7.79 -10.83 -0.90
N GLY A 2 -8.59 -10.14 -1.71
CA GLY A 2 -9.96 -10.55 -2.00
C GLY A 2 -10.85 -10.48 -0.76
N SER A 3 -10.90 -11.56 0.03
CA SER A 3 -11.70 -11.67 1.26
C SER A 3 -11.50 -10.58 2.33
N MET A 4 -10.42 -9.79 2.21
CA MET A 4 -10.16 -8.64 3.08
C MET A 4 -10.87 -7.35 2.64
N LEU A 5 -11.42 -7.30 1.43
CA LEU A 5 -12.16 -6.15 0.90
C LEU A 5 -13.51 -6.02 1.60
N ARG A 6 -13.73 -4.87 2.22
CA ARG A 6 -14.91 -4.55 3.06
C ARG A 6 -16.23 -4.56 2.29
N TYR A 7 -16.19 -4.26 0.99
CA TYR A 7 -17.39 -4.05 0.17
C TYR A 7 -17.72 -5.30 -0.66
N PRO A 8 -19.01 -5.69 -0.79
CA PRO A 8 -19.41 -6.79 -1.67
C PRO A 8 -19.09 -6.48 -3.13
N GLU A 9 -18.95 -7.53 -3.96
CA GLU A 9 -18.58 -7.48 -5.39
C GLU A 9 -19.69 -6.90 -6.30
N THR A 10 -20.09 -5.67 -6.02
CA THR A 10 -21.04 -4.93 -6.83
C THR A 10 -20.43 -3.61 -7.25
N LEU A 11 -20.81 -3.12 -8.43
CA LEU A 11 -20.38 -1.81 -8.91
C LEU A 11 -20.70 -0.70 -7.88
N SER A 12 -21.93 -0.69 -7.34
CA SER A 12 -22.34 0.32 -6.35
C SER A 12 -21.46 0.30 -5.09
N ALA A 13 -21.15 -0.89 -4.55
CA ALA A 13 -20.38 -0.98 -3.32
C ALA A 13 -18.87 -0.74 -3.54
N ARG A 14 -18.26 -1.38 -4.55
CA ARG A 14 -16.81 -1.30 -4.77
C ARG A 14 -16.39 -0.06 -5.53
N TYR A 15 -17.11 0.31 -6.58
CA TYR A 15 -16.75 1.45 -7.40
C TYR A 15 -17.26 2.76 -6.80
N THR A 16 -18.58 2.88 -6.62
CA THR A 16 -19.20 4.16 -6.22
C THR A 16 -18.95 4.47 -4.75
N ARG A 17 -19.17 3.51 -3.85
CA ARG A 17 -18.95 3.74 -2.41
C ARG A 17 -17.47 3.63 -2.05
N GLY A 18 -16.82 2.50 -2.35
CA GLY A 18 -15.44 2.23 -1.94
C GLY A 18 -14.36 2.94 -2.77
N GLY A 19 -14.55 3.06 -4.09
CA GLY A 19 -13.50 3.48 -5.02
C GLY A 19 -12.43 2.41 -5.28
N CYS A 20 -12.75 1.14 -5.07
CA CYS A 20 -11.91 -0.04 -5.29
C CYS A 20 -12.60 -1.06 -6.22
N PRO A 21 -12.82 -0.75 -7.51
CA PRO A 21 -13.51 -1.62 -8.48
C PRO A 21 -12.68 -2.83 -8.92
N VAL A 22 -12.35 -3.71 -7.99
CA VAL A 22 -11.67 -4.98 -8.28
C VAL A 22 -12.49 -6.12 -7.72
N TYR A 23 -12.54 -7.26 -8.41
CA TYR A 23 -13.10 -8.48 -7.84
C TYR A 23 -12.14 -9.08 -6.80
N ASP A 24 -12.65 -9.96 -5.96
CA ASP A 24 -11.91 -10.67 -4.93
C ASP A 24 -10.84 -11.57 -5.54
N GLU A 25 -11.19 -12.24 -6.64
CA GLU A 25 -10.26 -13.05 -7.41
C GLU A 25 -9.14 -12.18 -7.98
N ASP A 26 -9.45 -11.03 -8.59
CA ASP A 26 -8.45 -10.10 -9.13
C ASP A 26 -7.53 -9.55 -8.04
N ALA A 27 -8.10 -9.15 -6.90
CA ALA A 27 -7.34 -8.63 -5.77
C ALA A 27 -6.46 -9.71 -5.13
N THR A 28 -6.93 -10.97 -5.13
CA THR A 28 -6.16 -12.13 -4.68
C THR A 28 -5.01 -12.39 -5.64
N TRP A 29 -5.30 -12.52 -6.94
CA TRP A 29 -4.31 -12.73 -7.99
C TRP A 29 -3.24 -11.63 -8.01
N ALA A 30 -3.64 -10.36 -7.92
CA ALA A 30 -2.72 -9.25 -7.91
C ALA A 30 -1.72 -9.37 -6.74
N PHE A 31 -2.22 -9.72 -5.55
CA PHE A 31 -1.38 -9.83 -4.36
C PHE A 31 -0.54 -11.11 -4.30
N SER A 32 -1.11 -12.27 -4.63
CA SER A 32 -0.45 -13.57 -4.48
C SER A 32 0.40 -13.97 -5.68
N THR A 33 0.15 -13.37 -6.85
CA THR A 33 0.76 -13.80 -8.11
C THR A 33 1.46 -12.64 -8.81
N ALA A 34 0.74 -11.56 -9.15
CA ALA A 34 1.32 -10.49 -9.94
C ALA A 34 2.45 -9.75 -9.19
N LEU A 35 2.22 -9.36 -7.93
CA LEU A 35 3.22 -8.66 -7.11
C LEU A 35 4.50 -9.49 -6.92
N PRO A 36 4.45 -10.79 -6.53
CA PRO A 36 5.66 -11.61 -6.46
C PRO A 36 6.42 -11.72 -7.77
N ILE A 37 5.71 -11.85 -8.91
CA ILE A 37 6.35 -11.92 -10.23
C ILE A 37 7.07 -10.61 -10.56
N ILE A 38 6.41 -9.47 -10.36
CA ILE A 38 6.98 -8.14 -10.64
C ILE A 38 8.21 -7.90 -9.75
N ASN A 39 8.10 -8.16 -8.44
CA ASN A 39 9.21 -7.99 -7.51
C ASN A 39 10.39 -8.93 -7.84
N GLY A 40 10.09 -10.18 -8.22
CA GLY A 40 11.09 -11.14 -8.67
C GLY A 40 11.81 -10.71 -9.93
N ALA A 41 11.10 -10.10 -10.89
CA ALA A 41 11.70 -9.56 -12.11
C ALA A 41 12.68 -8.41 -11.82
N VAL A 42 12.34 -7.51 -10.89
CA VAL A 42 13.23 -6.43 -10.44
C VAL A 42 14.48 -7.00 -9.76
N ALA A 43 14.30 -7.94 -8.82
CA ALA A 43 15.42 -8.58 -8.12
C ALA A 43 16.38 -9.30 -9.07
N ALA A 44 15.83 -10.10 -10.00
CA ALA A 44 16.62 -10.78 -11.02
C ALA A 44 17.30 -9.79 -11.99
N GLY A 45 16.69 -8.63 -12.26
CA GLY A 45 17.30 -7.56 -13.03
C GLY A 45 18.55 -6.99 -12.35
N VAL A 46 18.49 -6.74 -11.04
CA VAL A 46 19.65 -6.30 -10.26
C VAL A 46 20.74 -7.37 -10.24
N GLU A 47 20.38 -8.64 -9.99
CA GLU A 47 21.35 -9.74 -10.00
C GLU A 47 22.08 -9.85 -11.35
N ARG A 48 21.34 -9.85 -12.45
CA ARG A 48 21.91 -9.95 -13.81
C ARG A 48 22.72 -8.72 -14.22
N SER A 49 22.50 -7.57 -13.60
CA SER A 49 23.26 -6.35 -13.91
C SER A 49 24.73 -6.43 -13.49
N GLY A 50 25.07 -7.31 -12.54
CA GLY A 50 26.42 -7.40 -11.96
C GLY A 50 26.82 -6.18 -11.11
N LEU A 51 25.89 -5.25 -10.86
CA LEU A 51 26.12 -4.10 -9.98
C LEU A 51 26.28 -4.58 -8.54
N ARG A 52 27.36 -4.16 -7.89
CA ARG A 52 27.71 -4.57 -6.51
C ARG A 52 27.32 -3.53 -5.45
N ASN A 53 26.78 -2.40 -5.89
CA ASN A 53 26.42 -1.25 -5.06
C ASN A 53 24.92 -0.93 -5.14
N VAL A 54 24.08 -1.96 -5.28
CA VAL A 54 22.63 -1.83 -5.33
C VAL A 54 22.03 -2.54 -4.13
N ALA A 55 21.14 -1.86 -3.42
CA ALA A 55 20.29 -2.45 -2.38
C ALA A 55 18.85 -2.50 -2.87
N LEU A 56 18.13 -3.56 -2.49
CA LEU A 56 16.72 -3.74 -2.80
C LEU A 56 15.88 -3.56 -1.53
N LEU A 57 14.85 -2.73 -1.64
CA LEU A 57 13.85 -2.51 -0.59
C LEU A 57 12.48 -3.01 -1.08
N ASP A 58 12.00 -4.09 -0.48
CA ASP A 58 10.66 -4.62 -0.73
C ASP A 58 9.62 -3.87 0.12
N ILE A 59 8.79 -3.06 -0.54
CA ILE A 59 7.69 -2.31 0.07
C ILE A 59 6.31 -2.94 -0.18
N SER A 60 6.23 -4.16 -0.73
CA SER A 60 4.95 -4.80 -1.11
C SER A 60 3.95 -4.93 0.05
N THR A 61 4.44 -5.03 1.28
CA THR A 61 3.62 -5.18 2.50
C THR A 61 3.59 -3.92 3.38
N VAL A 62 4.06 -2.77 2.89
CA VAL A 62 4.14 -1.53 3.68
C VAL A 62 2.77 -0.93 4.02
N LEU A 63 1.74 -1.33 3.26
CA LEU A 63 0.36 -0.83 3.42
C LEU A 63 -0.57 -1.89 4.03
N ASP A 64 -0.07 -3.04 4.47
CA ASP A 64 -0.92 -4.08 5.08
C ASP A 64 -1.66 -3.52 6.30
N GLY A 65 -2.96 -3.81 6.39
CA GLY A 65 -3.86 -3.23 7.40
C GLY A 65 -4.37 -1.84 7.05
N HIS A 66 -3.88 -1.22 5.98
CA HIS A 66 -4.23 0.14 5.54
C HIS A 66 -4.51 0.23 4.03
N ARG A 67 -4.74 -0.90 3.35
CA ARG A 67 -5.03 -0.90 1.91
C ARG A 67 -6.40 -0.29 1.64
N LEU A 68 -6.59 0.16 0.41
CA LEU A 68 -7.88 0.66 -0.06
C LEU A 68 -8.97 -0.40 0.15
N CYS A 69 -10.08 0.01 0.77
CA CYS A 69 -11.20 -0.87 1.10
C CYS A 69 -10.90 -2.05 2.02
N GLU A 70 -9.74 -2.10 2.70
CA GLU A 70 -9.43 -3.18 3.64
C GLU A 70 -10.34 -3.12 4.87
N THR A 71 -10.79 -4.29 5.34
CA THR A 71 -11.62 -4.38 6.53
C THR A 71 -10.88 -3.87 7.77
N GLY A 72 -11.55 -3.07 8.60
CA GLY A 72 -10.99 -2.50 9.83
C GLY A 72 -10.46 -1.06 9.72
N VAL A 73 -10.22 -0.57 8.51
CA VAL A 73 -9.90 0.84 8.22
C VAL A 73 -11.00 1.50 7.41
N SER A 74 -10.90 2.81 7.15
CA SER A 74 -11.84 3.52 6.28
C SER A 74 -11.22 4.76 5.66
N GLN A 75 -11.92 5.37 4.71
CA GLN A 75 -11.61 6.72 4.26
C GLN A 75 -11.98 7.73 5.36
N VAL A 76 -11.35 8.90 5.36
CA VAL A 76 -11.63 9.99 6.32
C VAL A 76 -13.12 10.34 6.30
N ALA A 77 -13.65 10.59 5.11
CA ALA A 77 -15.05 10.97 4.91
C ALA A 77 -16.07 9.86 5.30
N GLN A 78 -15.66 8.59 5.25
CA GLN A 78 -16.56 7.46 5.53
C GLN A 78 -16.48 6.97 6.97
N GLY A 79 -15.38 7.24 7.67
CA GLY A 79 -15.14 6.78 9.04
C GLY A 79 -15.73 7.68 10.14
N GLY A 80 -16.53 8.69 9.78
CA GLY A 80 -17.04 9.68 10.72
C GLY A 80 -15.94 10.52 11.38
N ARG A 81 -14.78 10.66 10.74
CA ARG A 81 -13.64 11.40 11.29
C ARG A 81 -13.67 12.84 10.80
N PRO A 82 -13.64 13.85 11.70
CA PRO A 82 -13.61 15.25 11.30
C PRO A 82 -12.31 15.65 10.57
N SER A 83 -11.19 14.95 10.83
CA SER A 83 -9.91 15.22 10.15
C SER A 83 -9.03 13.98 10.07
N TRP A 84 -8.18 13.92 9.05
CA TRP A 84 -7.11 12.94 8.94
C TRP A 84 -5.96 13.19 9.91
N GLN A 85 -5.88 14.38 10.51
CA GLN A 85 -4.81 14.80 11.42
C GLN A 85 -5.10 14.50 12.89
N GLN A 86 -6.32 14.08 13.22
CA GLN A 86 -6.68 13.84 14.62
C GLN A 86 -5.85 12.68 15.21
N PRO A 87 -5.56 12.69 16.53
CA PRO A 87 -4.81 11.62 17.18
C PRO A 87 -5.38 10.23 16.88
N GLY A 88 -4.51 9.27 16.52
CA GLY A 88 -4.89 7.90 16.19
C GLY A 88 -5.66 7.74 14.86
N ALA A 89 -5.69 8.76 14.00
CA ALA A 89 -6.30 8.67 12.68
C ALA A 89 -5.57 7.71 11.76
N SER A 90 -4.24 7.81 11.68
CA SER A 90 -3.41 6.96 10.82
C SER A 90 -3.71 5.48 10.99
N GLY A 91 -3.96 5.03 12.23
CA GLY A 91 -4.26 3.65 12.57
C GLY A 91 -5.60 3.09 12.15
N ARG A 92 -6.51 3.96 11.71
CA ARG A 92 -7.89 3.59 11.36
C ARG A 92 -8.27 4.08 9.97
N LEU A 93 -7.29 4.63 9.24
CA LEU A 93 -7.47 5.17 7.91
C LEU A 93 -6.82 4.28 6.85
N GLU A 94 -7.44 4.27 5.68
CA GLU A 94 -6.83 3.78 4.46
C GLU A 94 -5.69 4.73 4.06
N TRP A 95 -4.55 4.16 3.66
CA TRP A 95 -3.35 4.90 3.25
C TRP A 95 -3.23 5.05 1.73
N VAL A 96 -4.30 4.68 1.02
CA VAL A 96 -4.39 4.69 -0.43
C VAL A 96 -5.58 5.56 -0.82
N ASN A 97 -5.40 6.38 -1.85
CA ASN A 97 -6.48 7.17 -2.42
C ASN A 97 -7.49 6.26 -3.11
N ARG A 98 -8.77 6.55 -2.90
CA ARG A 98 -9.85 5.93 -3.65
C ARG A 98 -9.76 6.29 -5.13
N LEU A 99 -10.30 5.43 -5.99
CA LEU A 99 -10.62 5.84 -7.35
C LEU A 99 -11.72 6.91 -7.33
N SER A 100 -11.50 8.00 -8.06
CA SER A 100 -12.47 9.07 -8.30
C SER A 100 -12.72 9.24 -9.79
N LEU A 101 -13.98 9.38 -10.19
CA LEU A 101 -14.38 9.66 -11.59
C LEU A 101 -14.59 11.14 -11.88
N GLY A 102 -14.41 12.00 -10.89
CA GLY A 102 -14.55 13.44 -11.08
C GLY A 102 -13.35 14.01 -11.82
N ARG A 103 -13.60 14.93 -12.78
CA ARG A 103 -12.60 15.87 -13.31
C ARG A 103 -12.18 16.84 -12.20
N GLN A 104 -11.41 16.37 -11.24
CA GLN A 104 -10.58 17.21 -10.41
C GLN A 104 -9.18 17.13 -11.00
N PRO A 105 -8.45 18.25 -11.18
CA PRO A 105 -7.13 18.24 -11.82
C PRO A 105 -6.20 17.16 -11.26
N TRP A 106 -6.32 16.88 -9.96
CA TRP A 106 -5.46 15.94 -9.21
C TRP A 106 -6.13 14.59 -8.86
N GLY A 107 -7.45 14.45 -9.09
CA GLY A 107 -8.24 13.34 -8.55
C GLY A 107 -8.14 12.04 -9.35
N VAL A 108 -7.87 12.14 -10.65
CA VAL A 108 -7.66 10.97 -11.53
C VAL A 108 -6.22 10.48 -11.43
N GLU A 109 -5.26 11.42 -11.41
CA GLU A 109 -3.83 11.12 -11.39
C GLU A 109 -3.40 10.41 -10.11
N GLU A 110 -3.93 10.84 -8.96
CA GLU A 110 -3.59 10.25 -7.66
C GLU A 110 -4.51 9.10 -7.23
N SER A 111 -5.41 8.64 -8.11
CA SER A 111 -6.27 7.49 -7.81
C SER A 111 -5.42 6.24 -7.58
N TRP A 112 -5.74 5.47 -6.53
CA TRP A 112 -5.00 4.28 -6.08
C TRP A 112 -3.54 4.50 -5.67
N HIS A 113 -3.04 5.73 -5.75
CA HIS A 113 -1.73 6.07 -5.23
C HIS A 113 -1.77 6.15 -3.69
N PRO A 114 -0.62 5.91 -3.02
CA PRO A 114 -0.49 6.20 -1.61
C PRO A 114 -0.84 7.66 -1.31
N ASN A 115 -1.67 7.89 -0.29
CA ASN A 115 -1.99 9.24 0.17
C ASN A 115 -0.92 9.75 1.17
N HIS A 116 -1.17 10.88 1.85
CA HIS A 116 -0.26 11.43 2.85
C HIS A 116 0.31 10.38 3.82
N TRP A 117 -0.53 9.52 4.38
CA TRP A 117 -0.10 8.49 5.33
C TRP A 117 0.68 7.36 4.66
N GLY A 118 0.28 6.95 3.46
CA GLY A 118 1.00 5.93 2.68
C GLY A 118 2.40 6.39 2.25
N VAL A 119 2.53 7.63 1.78
CA VAL A 119 3.84 8.22 1.45
C VAL A 119 4.68 8.41 2.71
N ALA A 120 4.08 8.86 3.82
CA ALA A 120 4.80 8.95 5.10
C ALA A 120 5.30 7.57 5.56
N ALA A 121 4.52 6.52 5.32
CA ALA A 121 4.92 5.16 5.64
C ALA A 121 6.09 4.67 4.79
N ILE A 122 6.02 4.86 3.47
CA ILE A 122 7.12 4.57 2.54
C ILE A 122 8.38 5.36 2.91
N ARG A 123 8.25 6.65 3.24
CA ARG A 123 9.37 7.49 3.73
C ARG A 123 10.00 6.90 4.98
N GLY A 124 9.21 6.51 5.97
CA GLY A 124 9.71 5.89 7.21
C GLY A 124 10.52 4.62 6.92
N CYS A 125 10.02 3.82 5.98
CA CYS A 125 10.69 2.63 5.46
C CYS A 125 12.04 2.91 4.80
N ILE A 126 12.08 3.86 3.87
CA ILE A 126 13.31 4.28 3.19
C ILE A 126 14.33 4.81 4.20
N LEU A 127 13.91 5.65 5.15
CA LEU A 127 14.80 6.18 6.18
C LEU A 127 15.38 5.08 7.08
N GLN A 128 14.59 4.07 7.44
CA GLN A 128 15.07 2.92 8.19
C GLN A 128 16.06 2.08 7.38
N ALA A 129 15.77 1.85 6.09
CA ALA A 129 16.66 1.10 5.20
C ALA A 129 18.01 1.82 5.01
N ILE A 130 18.01 3.13 4.78
CA ILE A 130 19.24 3.93 4.60
C ILE A 130 20.06 4.00 5.89
N ARG A 131 19.43 3.94 7.06
CA ARG A 131 20.12 3.93 8.37
C ARG A 131 20.60 2.55 8.80
N GLY A 132 20.17 1.48 8.14
CA GLY A 132 20.57 0.12 8.43
C GLY A 132 21.73 -0.37 7.57
N GLU A 133 21.84 -1.69 7.42
CA GLU A 133 22.97 -2.31 6.72
C GLU A 133 22.89 -2.08 5.20
N PRO A 134 23.94 -1.54 4.56
CA PRO A 134 23.88 -0.99 3.20
C PRO A 134 23.74 -2.01 2.05
N LEU A 135 23.73 -3.33 2.31
CA LEU A 135 23.84 -4.37 1.28
C LEU A 135 22.82 -5.54 1.38
N ALA A 136 21.77 -5.41 2.20
CA ALA A 136 20.81 -6.51 2.41
C ALA A 136 19.43 -6.22 1.80
N LEU A 137 18.70 -7.27 1.41
CA LEU A 137 17.28 -7.20 1.10
C LEU A 137 16.51 -6.84 2.39
N ALA A 138 15.84 -5.70 2.38
CA ALA A 138 14.94 -5.28 3.46
C ALA A 138 13.49 -5.43 3.01
N ARG A 139 12.63 -5.93 3.90
CA ARG A 139 11.17 -5.94 3.72
C ARG A 139 10.51 -5.01 4.74
N CYS A 140 9.63 -4.17 4.24
CA CYS A 140 8.82 -3.27 5.05
C CYS A 140 7.48 -3.88 5.43
N THR A 141 7.18 -3.90 6.73
CA THR A 141 5.88 -4.36 7.26
C THR A 141 5.23 -3.27 8.11
N SER A 142 3.93 -3.07 7.94
CA SER A 142 3.09 -2.26 8.82
C SER A 142 2.33 -3.13 9.81
N ALA A 143 2.31 -2.74 11.09
CA ALA A 143 1.44 -3.33 12.09
C ALA A 143 0.80 -2.21 12.91
N ARG A 144 -0.52 -1.99 12.74
CA ARG A 144 -1.35 -1.07 13.54
C ARG A 144 -0.58 0.19 13.98
N ASP A 145 -0.24 1.03 13.01
CA ASP A 145 0.37 2.36 13.20
C ASP A 145 1.89 2.37 13.37
N LYS A 146 2.54 1.19 13.41
CA LYS A 146 3.99 1.06 13.49
C LYS A 146 4.55 0.44 12.22
N LEU A 147 5.63 1.04 11.72
CA LEU A 147 6.40 0.55 10.58
C LEU A 147 7.64 -0.15 11.08
N HIS A 148 7.85 -1.36 10.60
CA HIS A 148 9.01 -2.17 10.92
C HIS A 148 9.71 -2.58 9.63
N VAL A 149 11.00 -2.26 9.51
CA VAL A 149 11.86 -2.89 8.51
C VAL A 149 12.40 -4.20 9.08
N ARG A 150 12.12 -5.29 8.38
CA ARG A 150 12.71 -6.61 8.63
C ARG A 150 13.76 -6.89 7.57
N TRP A 151 15.00 -7.07 8.00
CA TRP A 151 16.07 -7.56 7.13
C TRP A 151 15.81 -9.03 6.79
N VAL A 152 15.76 -9.34 5.50
CA VAL A 152 15.64 -10.69 4.99
C VAL A 152 17.08 -11.18 4.78
N ARG A 153 17.49 -12.18 5.56
CA ARG A 153 18.77 -12.88 5.37
C ARG A 153 18.65 -13.85 4.21
#